data_AF-A0A660MHW1-F1
#
_entry.id   AF-A0A660MHW1-F1
#
_cell.length_a   1.000
_cell.length_b   1.000
_cell.length_c   1.000
_cell.angle_alpha   90.00
_cell.angle_beta   90.00
_cell.angle_gamma   90.00
#
_symmetry.space_group_name_H-M   'P 1'
#
loop_
_entity.id
_entity.type
_entity.pdbx_description
1 polymer ?
#
loop_
_entity_poly.entity_id
_entity_poly.type
_entity_poly.pdbx_seq_one_letter_code
_entity_poly.pdbx_strand_id
1 'polypeptide(L)'
;MTPAQKAAVAAILNTDLSTLDSDRLIELCVIYRAAPDALDTFPAALNAELVRRYSSEAIASEDVNFAVLQHMANQFQSTIPYFHLKLLEMTGTINRDIWFTDNEALFRASIDNAEVAAWLAGQPDILNKCLGNRLALGYIAQSVTAATAILTREEALALWKNAPALWDIWPQHREGMAVLAKSAELVQYVIDTPAALAAVVASQTALAAVVASQTALAAV
;
A
#
# COMPACT_ATOMS: atom_id res chain seq x y z
N MET A 1 20.71 8.01 -3.78
CA MET A 1 20.98 8.70 -5.06
C MET A 1 21.09 10.19 -4.79
N THR A 2 22.07 10.89 -5.36
CA THR A 2 22.15 12.36 -5.21
C THR A 2 21.09 13.06 -6.07
N PRO A 3 20.69 14.31 -5.77
CA PRO A 3 19.76 15.05 -6.61
C PRO A 3 20.20 15.16 -8.08
N ALA A 4 21.51 15.32 -8.33
CA ALA A 4 22.07 15.35 -9.67
C ALA A 4 21.93 14.01 -10.41
N GLN A 5 22.18 12.89 -9.71
CA GLN A 5 21.96 11.56 -10.28
C GLN A 5 20.48 11.31 -10.60
N LYS A 6 19.57 11.75 -9.72
CA LYS A 6 18.12 11.63 -9.92
C LYS A 6 17.66 12.42 -11.14
N ALA A 7 18.13 13.66 -11.31
CA ALA A 7 17.82 14.48 -12.48
C ALA A 7 18.35 13.86 -13.79
N ALA A 8 19.55 13.26 -13.76
CA ALA A 8 20.11 12.58 -14.91
C ALA A 8 19.28 11.35 -15.33
N VAL A 9 18.86 10.52 -14.36
CA VAL A 9 17.98 9.37 -14.63
C VAL A 9 16.64 9.84 -15.17
N ALA A 10 16.03 10.87 -14.58
CA ALA A 10 14.77 11.44 -15.06
C ALA A 10 14.85 11.88 -16.52
N ALA A 11 15.94 12.56 -16.90
CA ALA A 11 16.18 12.99 -18.28
C ALA A 11 16.32 11.80 -19.26
N ILE A 12 16.98 10.72 -18.85
CA ILE A 12 17.09 9.49 -19.65
C ILE A 12 15.71 8.88 -19.89
N LEU A 13 14.91 8.75 -18.82
CA LEU A 13 13.58 8.15 -18.87
C LEU A 13 12.54 8.99 -19.62
N ASN A 14 12.72 10.32 -19.66
CA ASN A 14 11.79 11.24 -20.33
C ASN A 14 12.03 11.35 -21.85
N THR A 15 12.81 10.45 -22.44
CA THR A 15 13.05 10.38 -23.89
C THR A 15 11.77 9.95 -24.61
N ASP A 16 11.56 10.41 -25.85
CA ASP A 16 10.44 9.97 -26.69
C ASP A 16 10.54 8.48 -27.04
N LEU A 17 9.72 7.67 -26.37
CA LEU A 17 9.70 6.22 -26.50
C LEU A 17 9.35 5.72 -27.91
N SER A 18 8.63 6.54 -28.69
CA SER A 18 8.20 6.16 -30.04
C SER A 18 9.36 6.06 -31.04
N THR A 19 10.49 6.70 -30.71
CA THR A 19 11.70 6.73 -31.54
C THR A 19 12.69 5.61 -31.26
N LEU A 20 12.44 4.80 -30.23
CA LEU A 20 13.38 3.81 -29.70
C LEU A 20 13.07 2.41 -30.22
N ASP A 21 14.08 1.55 -30.35
CA ASP A 21 13.86 0.12 -30.60
C ASP A 21 13.50 -0.63 -29.30
N SER A 22 13.14 -1.90 -29.43
CA SER A 22 12.69 -2.74 -28.31
C SER A 22 13.80 -2.97 -27.28
N ASP A 23 15.05 -3.12 -27.71
CA ASP A 23 16.20 -3.28 -26.81
C ASP A 23 16.39 -2.04 -25.94
N ARG A 24 16.33 -0.85 -26.54
CA ARG A 24 16.45 0.40 -25.81
C ARG A 24 15.28 0.63 -24.86
N LEU A 25 14.06 0.22 -25.22
CA LEU A 25 12.93 0.24 -24.29
C LEU A 25 13.16 -0.67 -23.07
N ILE A 26 13.70 -1.87 -23.27
CA ILE A 26 14.05 -2.79 -22.18
C ILE A 26 15.11 -2.16 -21.27
N GLU A 27 16.13 -1.52 -21.82
CA GLU A 27 17.14 -0.81 -21.04
C GLU A 27 16.52 0.30 -20.18
N LEU A 28 15.61 1.12 -20.74
CA LEU A 28 14.89 2.15 -19.98
C LEU A 28 14.05 1.54 -18.85
N CYS A 29 13.40 0.40 -19.10
CA CYS A 29 12.66 -0.34 -18.07
C CYS A 29 13.59 -0.78 -16.92
N VAL A 30 14.79 -1.28 -17.23
CA VAL A 30 15.77 -1.67 -16.22
C VAL A 30 16.29 -0.46 -15.44
N ILE A 31 16.54 0.67 -16.11
CA ILE A 31 16.93 1.94 -15.47
C ILE A 31 15.83 2.43 -14.53
N TYR A 32 14.58 2.43 -14.98
CA TYR A 32 13.43 2.81 -14.15
C TYR A 32 13.34 1.91 -12.91
N ARG A 33 13.50 0.59 -13.07
CA ARG A 33 13.50 -0.35 -11.94
C ARG A 33 14.62 -0.04 -10.92
N ALA A 34 15.76 0.46 -11.36
CA ALA A 34 16.86 0.83 -10.48
C ALA A 34 16.62 2.16 -9.73
N ALA A 35 15.81 3.06 -10.29
CA ALA A 35 15.52 4.38 -9.74
C ALA A 35 14.07 4.83 -10.04
N PRO A 36 13.07 4.13 -9.48
CA PRO A 36 11.65 4.30 -9.85
C PRO A 36 11.08 5.66 -9.40
N ASP A 37 11.72 6.33 -8.46
CA ASP A 37 11.34 7.64 -7.97
C ASP A 37 11.89 8.79 -8.84
N ALA A 38 12.69 8.49 -9.88
CA ALA A 38 13.29 9.49 -10.76
C ALA A 38 12.27 10.13 -11.73
N LEU A 39 11.30 9.36 -12.23
CA LEU A 39 10.24 9.85 -13.12
C LEU A 39 8.98 8.99 -12.98
N ASP A 40 8.00 9.48 -12.24
CA ASP A 40 6.72 8.79 -11.94
C ASP A 40 5.81 8.60 -13.17
N THR A 41 5.99 9.39 -14.22
CA THR A 41 5.21 9.31 -15.47
C THR A 41 5.68 8.22 -16.44
N PHE A 42 6.89 7.67 -16.25
CA PHE A 42 7.48 6.68 -17.16
C PHE A 42 6.61 5.42 -17.36
N PRO A 43 6.02 4.79 -16.32
CA PRO A 43 5.17 3.61 -16.50
C PRO A 43 3.96 3.86 -17.41
N ALA A 44 3.33 5.03 -17.28
CA ALA A 44 2.18 5.40 -18.10
C ALA A 44 2.61 5.63 -19.57
N ALA A 45 3.75 6.31 -19.79
CA ALA A 45 4.31 6.52 -21.11
C ALA A 45 4.69 5.19 -21.79
N LEU A 46 5.34 4.27 -21.06
CA LEU A 46 5.68 2.94 -21.55
C LEU A 46 4.42 2.18 -21.98
N ASN A 47 3.38 2.17 -21.14
CA ASN A 47 2.14 1.45 -21.47
C ASN A 47 1.47 2.01 -22.75
N ALA A 48 1.43 3.34 -22.89
CA ALA A 48 0.91 3.97 -24.10
C ALA A 48 1.71 3.57 -25.34
N GLU A 49 3.04 3.49 -25.24
CA GLU A 49 3.90 3.05 -26.34
C GLU A 49 3.71 1.57 -26.67
N LEU A 50 3.53 0.68 -25.68
CA LEU A 50 3.25 -0.74 -25.95
C LEU A 50 1.94 -0.93 -26.69
N VAL A 51 0.88 -0.22 -26.29
CA VAL A 51 -0.43 -0.23 -26.99
C VAL A 51 -0.31 0.28 -28.42
N ARG A 52 0.53 1.30 -28.65
CA ARG A 52 0.75 1.86 -29.99
C ARG A 52 1.57 0.92 -30.88
N ARG A 53 2.63 0.31 -30.33
CA ARG A 53 3.61 -0.48 -31.08
C ARG A 53 3.14 -1.89 -31.42
N TYR A 54 2.43 -2.54 -30.48
CA TYR A 54 2.12 -3.96 -30.57
C TYR A 54 0.64 -4.19 -30.95
N SER A 55 0.35 -4.15 -32.26
CA SER A 55 -0.90 -4.72 -32.82
C SER A 55 -0.87 -6.25 -32.74
N SER A 56 -2.00 -6.91 -33.03
CA SER A 56 -2.07 -8.38 -33.07
C SER A 56 -1.03 -9.01 -34.00
N GLU A 57 -0.79 -8.39 -35.16
CA GLU A 57 0.22 -8.84 -36.13
C GLU A 57 1.64 -8.63 -35.62
N ALA A 58 1.91 -7.47 -35.00
CA ALA A 58 3.22 -7.16 -34.44
C ALA A 58 3.56 -8.08 -33.26
N ILE A 59 2.57 -8.44 -32.43
CA ILE A 59 2.75 -9.43 -31.35
C ILE A 59 3.13 -10.79 -31.93
N ALA A 60 2.53 -11.20 -33.06
CA ALA A 60 2.87 -12.48 -33.67
C ALA A 60 4.29 -12.52 -34.25
N SER A 61 4.84 -11.37 -34.67
CA SER A 61 6.21 -11.27 -35.20
C SER A 61 7.29 -10.99 -34.15
N GLU A 62 6.93 -10.33 -33.05
CA GLU A 62 7.84 -9.88 -31.98
C GLU A 62 7.35 -10.32 -30.60
N ASP A 63 6.85 -11.56 -30.51
CA ASP A 63 6.22 -12.12 -29.32
C ASP A 63 7.10 -12.06 -28.07
N VAL A 64 8.40 -12.32 -28.20
CA VAL A 64 9.38 -12.26 -27.10
C VAL A 64 9.53 -10.83 -26.58
N ASN A 65 9.75 -9.86 -27.48
CA ASN A 65 9.93 -8.46 -27.08
C ASN A 65 8.67 -7.91 -26.41
N PHE A 66 7.51 -8.21 -27.01
CA PHE A 66 6.22 -7.88 -26.42
C PHE A 66 6.08 -8.50 -25.02
N ALA A 67 6.34 -9.81 -24.86
CA ALA A 67 6.18 -10.49 -23.58
C ALA A 67 7.08 -9.90 -22.49
N VAL A 68 8.35 -9.61 -22.79
CA VAL A 68 9.29 -9.00 -21.85
C VAL A 68 8.84 -7.59 -21.45
N LEU A 69 8.56 -6.74 -22.44
CA LEU A 69 8.17 -5.35 -22.19
C LEU A 69 6.82 -5.26 -21.48
N GLN A 70 5.83 -6.07 -21.88
CA GLN A 70 4.53 -6.14 -21.22
C GLN A 70 4.66 -6.67 -19.78
N HIS A 71 5.51 -7.66 -19.55
CA HIS A 71 5.79 -8.14 -18.19
C HIS A 71 6.39 -7.03 -17.31
N MET A 72 7.38 -6.29 -17.82
CA MET A 72 7.97 -5.15 -17.10
C MET A 72 6.95 -4.04 -16.86
N ALA A 73 6.17 -3.66 -17.88
CA ALA A 73 5.11 -2.67 -17.76
C ALA A 73 4.08 -3.06 -16.70
N ASN A 74 3.65 -4.33 -16.65
CA ASN A 74 2.74 -4.83 -15.63
C ASN A 74 3.34 -4.73 -14.21
N GLN A 75 4.65 -4.98 -14.07
CA GLN A 75 5.34 -4.78 -12.79
C GLN A 75 5.41 -3.31 -12.38
N PHE A 76 5.51 -2.38 -13.33
CA PHE A 76 5.49 -0.95 -13.05
C PHE A 76 4.10 -0.39 -12.79
N GLN A 77 3.07 -1.03 -13.32
CA GLN A 77 1.67 -0.73 -13.00
C GLN A 77 1.28 -1.20 -11.60
N SER A 78 1.87 -2.31 -11.15
CA SER A 78 1.66 -2.75 -9.78
C SER A 78 2.35 -1.74 -8.85
N THR A 79 1.57 -1.10 -7.98
CA THR A 79 2.11 -0.23 -6.93
C THR A 79 2.86 -1.06 -5.86
N ILE A 80 2.70 -2.39 -5.88
CA ILE A 80 3.24 -3.33 -4.90
C ILE A 80 4.77 -3.42 -4.92
N PRO A 81 5.49 -3.62 -6.06
CA PRO A 81 6.95 -3.78 -6.02
C PRO A 81 7.69 -2.57 -5.48
N TYR A 82 7.27 -1.35 -5.87
CA TYR A 82 7.88 -0.12 -5.33
C TYR A 82 7.56 0.06 -3.85
N PHE A 83 6.29 -0.13 -3.47
CA PHE A 83 5.88 -0.05 -2.07
C PHE A 83 6.59 -1.09 -1.20
N HIS A 84 6.74 -2.33 -1.70
CA HIS A 84 7.48 -3.39 -1.02
C HIS A 84 8.94 -3.01 -0.82
N LEU A 85 9.63 -2.54 -1.86
CA LEU A 85 11.02 -2.08 -1.73
C LEU A 85 11.16 -0.98 -0.66
N LYS A 86 10.21 -0.05 -0.61
CA LYS A 86 10.16 1.01 0.39
C LYS A 86 9.91 0.47 1.80
N LEU A 87 9.04 -0.52 1.94
CA LEU A 87 8.83 -1.18 3.24
C LEU A 87 10.03 -2.02 3.68
N LEU A 88 10.80 -2.60 2.75
CA LEU A 88 12.07 -3.27 3.10
C LEU A 88 13.08 -2.25 3.66
N GLU A 89 13.17 -1.06 3.09
CA GLU A 89 13.95 0.06 3.64
C GLU A 89 13.49 0.43 5.07
N MET A 90 12.18 0.57 5.27
CA MET A 90 11.57 0.76 6.61
C MET A 90 11.97 -0.36 7.59
N THR A 91 11.97 -1.62 7.13
CA THR A 91 12.26 -2.76 8.01
C THR A 91 13.70 -2.74 8.54
N GLY A 92 14.64 -2.21 7.75
CA GLY A 92 16.06 -2.07 8.08
C GLY A 92 16.42 -0.76 8.79
N THR A 93 15.48 0.18 8.91
CA THR A 93 15.71 1.47 9.58
C THR A 93 15.60 1.32 11.10
N ILE A 94 16.50 1.98 11.84
CA ILE A 94 16.49 1.99 13.31
C ILE A 94 15.29 2.80 13.83
N ASN A 95 15.08 4.00 13.30
CA ASN A 95 13.98 4.88 13.68
C ASN A 95 12.88 4.90 12.62
N ARG A 96 11.83 4.10 12.85
CA ARG A 96 10.68 4.00 11.94
C ARG A 96 9.77 5.22 11.97
N ASP A 97 9.75 6.00 13.06
CA ASP A 97 8.93 7.21 13.12
C ASP A 97 9.41 8.25 12.10
N ILE A 98 10.73 8.43 12.00
CA ILE A 98 11.34 9.29 10.97
C ILE A 98 10.98 8.76 9.58
N TRP A 99 11.12 7.45 9.36
CA TRP A 99 10.80 6.84 8.07
C TRP A 99 9.33 7.06 7.66
N PHE A 100 8.38 6.82 8.56
CA PHE A 100 6.95 7.03 8.28
C PHE A 100 6.59 8.50 8.11
N THR A 101 7.29 9.41 8.81
CA THR A 101 7.13 10.86 8.61
C THR A 101 7.59 11.27 7.21
N ASP A 102 8.79 10.84 6.80
CA ASP A 102 9.38 11.21 5.51
C ASP A 102 8.66 10.55 4.32
N ASN A 103 8.02 9.40 4.54
CA ASN A 103 7.32 8.62 3.51
C ASN A 103 5.79 8.63 3.69
N GLU A 104 5.23 9.57 4.45
CA GLU A 104 3.79 9.61 4.76
C GLU A 104 2.93 9.54 3.49
N ALA A 105 3.17 10.43 2.53
CA ALA A 105 2.36 10.54 1.32
C ALA A 105 2.37 9.24 0.51
N LEU A 106 3.55 8.62 0.38
CA LEU A 106 3.71 7.33 -0.28
C LEU A 106 2.94 6.24 0.47
N PHE A 107 3.13 6.13 1.79
CA PHE A 107 2.51 5.07 2.58
C PHE A 107 1.00 5.15 2.53
N ARG A 108 0.43 6.35 2.76
CA ARG A 108 -1.02 6.58 2.74
C ARG A 108 -1.63 6.29 1.37
N ALA A 109 -1.04 6.83 0.30
CA ALA A 109 -1.53 6.56 -1.06
C ALA A 109 -1.46 5.07 -1.42
N SER A 110 -0.43 4.36 -0.94
CA SER A 110 -0.27 2.93 -1.19
C SER A 110 -1.32 2.10 -0.47
N ILE A 111 -1.58 2.33 0.82
CA ILE A 111 -2.55 1.53 1.58
C ILE A 111 -4.02 1.83 1.23
N ASP A 112 -4.30 2.96 0.58
CA ASP A 112 -5.63 3.27 0.03
C ASP A 112 -5.93 2.52 -1.28
N ASN A 113 -4.91 1.95 -1.93
CA ASN A 113 -5.09 1.05 -3.06
C ASN A 113 -5.46 -0.38 -2.58
N ALA A 114 -6.53 -0.95 -3.13
CA ALA A 114 -7.08 -2.24 -2.69
C ALA A 114 -6.11 -3.42 -2.90
N GLU A 115 -5.40 -3.45 -4.03
CA GLU A 115 -4.44 -4.53 -4.32
C GLU A 115 -3.24 -4.46 -3.36
N VAL A 116 -2.74 -3.26 -3.11
CA VAL A 116 -1.63 -3.02 -2.19
C VAL A 116 -2.03 -3.33 -0.75
N ALA A 117 -3.23 -2.93 -0.31
CA ALA A 117 -3.75 -3.24 1.01
C ALA A 117 -3.90 -4.75 1.22
N ALA A 118 -4.47 -5.46 0.24
CA ALA A 118 -4.62 -6.91 0.27
C ALA A 118 -3.24 -7.60 0.29
N TRP A 119 -2.28 -7.09 -0.48
CA TRP A 119 -0.90 -7.58 -0.47
C TRP A 119 -0.23 -7.36 0.90
N LEU A 120 -0.31 -6.15 1.47
CA LEU A 120 0.27 -5.81 2.77
C LEU A 120 -0.31 -6.70 3.88
N ALA A 121 -1.62 -6.95 3.86
CA ALA A 121 -2.28 -7.87 4.79
C ALA A 121 -1.72 -9.31 4.68
N GLY A 122 -1.21 -9.69 3.51
CA GLY A 122 -0.52 -10.97 3.29
C GLY A 122 0.98 -10.99 3.61
N GLN A 123 1.56 -9.90 4.13
CA GLN A 123 2.97 -9.82 4.49
C GLN A 123 3.15 -9.74 6.02
N PRO A 124 3.17 -10.88 6.75
CA PRO A 124 3.07 -10.87 8.22
C PRO A 124 4.22 -10.11 8.90
N ASP A 125 5.47 -10.30 8.47
CA ASP A 125 6.63 -9.64 9.08
C ASP A 125 6.62 -8.12 8.88
N ILE A 126 6.22 -7.68 7.69
CA ILE A 126 6.15 -6.27 7.33
C ILE A 126 4.95 -5.62 8.03
N LEU A 127 3.79 -6.27 7.97
CA LEU A 127 2.57 -5.80 8.62
C LEU A 127 2.77 -5.66 10.13
N ASN A 128 3.41 -6.63 10.79
CA ASN A 128 3.70 -6.56 12.22
C ASN A 128 4.56 -5.33 12.56
N LYS A 129 5.55 -4.99 11.73
CA LYS A 129 6.35 -3.77 11.91
C LYS A 129 5.54 -2.49 11.69
N CYS A 130 4.63 -2.48 10.72
CA CYS A 130 3.72 -1.36 10.50
C CYS A 130 2.77 -1.18 11.69
N LEU A 131 2.08 -2.23 12.12
CA LEU A 131 1.15 -2.20 13.26
C LEU A 131 1.85 -1.88 14.59
N GLY A 132 3.12 -2.26 14.73
CA GLY A 132 3.96 -1.91 15.87
C GLY A 132 4.42 -0.45 15.91
N ASN A 133 4.23 0.32 14.83
CA ASN A 133 4.56 1.73 14.76
C ASN A 133 3.30 2.61 14.92
N ARG A 134 3.34 3.60 15.79
CA ARG A 134 2.17 4.44 16.11
C ARG A 134 1.67 5.25 14.92
N LEU A 135 2.57 5.83 14.11
CA LEU A 135 2.19 6.61 12.92
C LEU A 135 1.52 5.71 11.88
N ALA A 136 2.17 4.60 11.55
CA ALA A 136 1.64 3.66 10.57
C ALA A 136 0.31 3.03 11.01
N LEU A 137 0.16 2.69 12.28
CA LEU A 137 -1.11 2.22 12.84
C LEU A 137 -2.21 3.28 12.69
N GLY A 138 -1.89 4.55 12.95
CA GLY A 138 -2.80 5.67 12.73
C GLY A 138 -3.21 5.84 11.26
N TYR A 139 -2.25 5.74 10.33
CA TYR A 139 -2.54 5.79 8.89
C TYR A 139 -3.41 4.61 8.43
N ILE A 140 -3.13 3.40 8.92
CA ILE A 140 -3.95 2.20 8.63
C ILE A 140 -5.37 2.38 9.17
N ALA A 141 -5.52 2.90 10.40
CA ALA A 141 -6.82 3.13 11.01
C ALA A 141 -7.64 4.22 10.29
N GLN A 142 -7.00 5.14 9.57
CA GLN A 142 -7.65 6.15 8.74
C GLN A 142 -8.05 5.62 7.34
N SER A 143 -7.43 4.52 6.88
CA SER A 143 -7.72 3.95 5.56
C SER A 143 -8.79 2.86 5.67
N VAL A 144 -9.98 3.12 5.11
CA VAL A 144 -11.05 2.11 5.03
C VAL A 144 -10.57 0.88 4.26
N THR A 145 -9.79 1.09 3.19
CA THR A 145 -9.25 0.03 2.34
C THR A 145 -8.29 -0.88 3.13
N ALA A 146 -7.30 -0.29 3.81
CA ALA A 146 -6.33 -1.03 4.60
C ALA A 146 -6.99 -1.74 5.80
N ALA A 147 -7.85 -1.02 6.53
CA ALA A 147 -8.58 -1.58 7.66
C ALA A 147 -9.44 -2.79 7.23
N THR A 148 -10.12 -2.69 6.08
CA THR A 148 -10.91 -3.81 5.55
C THR A 148 -10.01 -5.01 5.24
N ALA A 149 -8.93 -4.81 4.47
CA ALA A 149 -8.04 -5.90 4.09
C ALA A 149 -7.42 -6.63 5.30
N ILE A 150 -7.06 -5.90 6.35
CA ILE A 150 -6.47 -6.45 7.58
C ILE A 150 -7.53 -7.16 8.43
N LEU A 151 -8.68 -6.53 8.67
CA LEU A 151 -9.69 -7.06 9.59
C LEU A 151 -10.47 -8.26 9.03
N THR A 152 -10.46 -8.49 7.71
CA THR A 152 -11.11 -9.64 7.08
C THR A 152 -10.17 -10.82 6.82
N ARG A 153 -8.88 -10.71 7.12
CA ARG A 153 -7.88 -11.77 6.93
C ARG A 153 -7.38 -12.28 8.28
N GLU A 154 -7.56 -13.57 8.54
CA GLU A 154 -7.29 -14.18 9.86
C GLU A 154 -5.88 -13.88 10.41
N GLU A 155 -4.83 -14.12 9.62
CA GLU A 155 -3.44 -13.87 10.03
C GLU A 155 -3.17 -12.39 10.31
N ALA A 156 -3.69 -11.50 9.47
CA ALA A 156 -3.52 -10.06 9.62
C ALA A 156 -4.30 -9.52 10.82
N LEU A 157 -5.51 -10.05 11.05
CA LEU A 157 -6.34 -9.73 12.20
C LEU A 157 -5.66 -10.15 13.50
N ALA A 158 -5.00 -11.30 13.54
CA ALA A 158 -4.23 -11.74 14.70
C ALA A 158 -3.08 -10.76 15.02
N LEU A 159 -2.37 -10.26 14.00
CA LEU A 159 -1.36 -9.22 14.18
C LEU A 159 -1.96 -7.89 14.65
N TRP A 160 -3.10 -7.50 14.09
CA TRP A 160 -3.83 -6.29 14.49
C TRP A 160 -4.22 -6.34 15.97
N LYS A 161 -4.82 -7.45 16.45
CA LYS A 161 -5.20 -7.64 17.86
C LYS A 161 -4.01 -7.52 18.82
N ASN A 162 -2.81 -7.84 18.35
CA ASN A 162 -1.57 -7.80 19.13
C ASN A 162 -0.78 -6.49 18.99
N ALA A 163 -1.30 -5.50 18.25
CA ALA A 163 -0.59 -4.23 18.06
C ALA A 163 -0.47 -3.48 19.42
N PRO A 164 0.74 -3.12 19.88
CA PRO A 164 0.96 -2.61 21.24
C PRO A 164 0.18 -1.34 21.59
N ALA A 165 -0.02 -0.46 20.60
CA ALA A 165 -0.71 0.81 20.75
C ALA A 165 -2.13 0.78 20.17
N LEU A 166 -2.71 -0.42 19.97
CA LEU A 166 -3.98 -0.57 19.27
C LEU A 166 -5.09 0.31 19.85
N TRP A 167 -5.37 0.13 21.13
CA TRP A 167 -6.48 0.79 21.80
C TRP A 167 -6.19 2.25 22.17
N ASP A 168 -4.93 2.67 22.11
CA ASP A 168 -4.60 4.09 22.20
C ASP A 168 -4.95 4.82 20.90
N ILE A 169 -4.78 4.18 19.74
CA ILE A 169 -4.77 4.85 18.42
C ILE A 169 -6.05 4.57 17.65
N TRP A 170 -6.42 3.31 17.48
CA TRP A 170 -7.52 2.89 16.63
C TRP A 170 -8.85 3.59 16.98
N PRO A 171 -9.25 3.72 18.26
CA PRO A 171 -10.48 4.40 18.63
C PRO A 171 -10.52 5.90 18.27
N GLN A 172 -9.40 6.52 17.95
CA GLN A 172 -9.35 7.92 17.52
C GLN A 172 -9.74 8.11 16.05
N HIS A 173 -9.81 7.03 15.27
CA HIS A 173 -10.03 7.07 13.83
C HIS A 173 -11.39 6.46 13.46
N ARG A 174 -12.24 7.29 12.87
CA ARG A 174 -13.64 6.93 12.55
C ARG A 174 -13.70 5.80 11.53
N GLU A 175 -12.84 5.85 10.52
CA GLU A 175 -12.82 4.95 9.37
C GLU A 175 -12.56 3.50 9.81
N GLY A 176 -11.48 3.27 10.57
CA GLY A 176 -11.14 1.97 11.13
C GLY A 176 -12.20 1.44 12.09
N MET A 177 -12.77 2.30 12.94
CA MET A 177 -13.86 1.90 13.84
C MET A 177 -15.14 1.55 13.07
N ALA A 178 -15.46 2.27 11.99
CA ALA A 178 -16.61 1.96 11.15
C ALA A 178 -16.44 0.64 10.39
N VAL A 179 -15.21 0.26 9.99
CA VAL A 179 -14.94 -1.07 9.44
C VAL A 179 -15.10 -2.15 10.51
N LEU A 180 -14.51 -1.95 11.69
CA LEU A 180 -14.62 -2.88 12.82
C LEU A 180 -16.10 -3.16 13.17
N ALA A 181 -16.91 -2.11 13.27
CA ALA A 181 -18.30 -2.19 13.66
C ALA A 181 -19.20 -2.95 12.67
N LYS A 182 -18.71 -3.29 11.47
CA LYS A 182 -19.43 -4.15 10.51
C LYS A 182 -19.40 -5.63 10.89
N SER A 183 -18.52 -6.06 11.79
CA SER A 183 -18.39 -7.45 12.23
C SER A 183 -18.87 -7.62 13.66
N ALA A 184 -19.90 -8.44 13.85
CA ALA A 184 -20.40 -8.79 15.19
C ALA A 184 -19.31 -9.47 16.04
N GLU A 185 -18.46 -10.30 15.43
CA GLU A 185 -17.35 -10.97 16.13
C GLU A 185 -16.30 -9.98 16.63
N LEU A 186 -15.98 -8.94 15.83
CA LEU A 186 -15.03 -7.91 16.26
C LEU A 186 -15.63 -6.99 17.32
N VAL A 187 -16.94 -6.70 17.23
CA VAL A 187 -17.65 -5.95 18.27
C VAL A 187 -17.68 -6.76 19.57
N GLN A 188 -17.98 -8.05 19.51
CA GLN A 188 -17.93 -8.92 20.67
C GLN A 188 -16.51 -8.98 21.27
N TYR A 189 -15.49 -9.08 20.43
CA TYR A 189 -14.10 -9.02 20.89
C TYR A 189 -13.77 -7.71 21.63
N VAL A 190 -14.31 -6.57 21.20
CA VAL A 190 -14.17 -5.29 21.93
C VAL A 190 -14.86 -5.37 23.29
N ILE A 191 -16.08 -5.90 23.36
CA ILE A 191 -16.85 -6.04 24.61
C ILE A 191 -16.12 -6.95 25.60
N ASP A 192 -15.59 -8.08 25.11
CA ASP A 192 -14.91 -9.09 25.93
C ASP A 192 -13.49 -8.67 26.36
N THR A 193 -12.93 -7.62 25.75
CA THR A 193 -11.58 -7.12 26.04
C THR A 193 -11.65 -5.83 26.87
N PRO A 194 -11.38 -5.85 28.19
CA PRO A 194 -11.59 -4.68 29.06
C PRO A 194 -10.87 -3.40 28.61
N ALA A 195 -9.63 -3.52 28.11
CA ALA A 195 -8.88 -2.38 27.59
C ALA A 195 -9.50 -1.80 26.31
N ALA A 196 -10.04 -2.66 25.43
CA ALA A 196 -10.71 -2.25 24.21
C ALA A 196 -12.02 -1.53 24.53
N LEU A 197 -12.86 -2.14 25.37
CA LEU A 197 -14.13 -1.57 25.80
C LEU A 197 -13.93 -0.21 26.45
N ALA A 198 -12.99 -0.09 27.39
CA ALA A 198 -12.67 1.17 28.05
C ALA A 198 -12.24 2.25 27.05
N ALA A 199 -11.38 1.91 26.09
CA ALA A 199 -10.91 2.84 25.08
C ALA A 199 -12.01 3.30 24.11
N VAL A 200 -12.90 2.39 23.70
CA VAL A 200 -14.05 2.72 22.84
C VAL A 200 -15.06 3.60 23.56
N VAL A 201 -15.39 3.30 24.82
CA VAL A 201 -16.32 4.13 25.63
C VAL A 201 -15.74 5.52 25.90
N ALA A 202 -14.41 5.63 26.10
CA ALA A 202 -13.74 6.91 26.32
C ALA A 202 -13.61 7.75 25.05
N SER A 203 -13.69 7.14 23.85
CA SER A 203 -13.56 7.85 22.57
C SER A 203 -14.94 8.16 21.96
N GLN A 204 -15.27 9.45 21.86
CA GLN A 204 -16.47 9.89 21.14
C GLN A 204 -16.47 9.43 19.67
N THR A 205 -15.31 9.43 19.02
CA THR A 205 -15.15 8.97 17.64
C THR A 205 -15.51 7.49 17.49
N ALA A 206 -14.99 6.64 18.38
CA ALA A 206 -15.25 5.21 18.36
C ALA A 206 -16.70 4.89 18.72
N LEU A 207 -17.22 5.49 19.79
CA LEU A 207 -18.57 5.26 20.25
C LEU A 207 -19.59 5.66 19.17
N ALA A 208 -19.40 6.80 18.51
CA ALA A 208 -20.28 7.23 17.42
C ALA A 208 -20.26 6.24 16.23
N ALA A 209 -19.10 5.69 15.89
CA ALA A 209 -18.99 4.69 14.82
C ALA A 209 -19.69 3.37 15.18
N VAL A 210 -19.55 2.90 16.42
CA VAL A 210 -20.20 1.68 16.93
C VAL A 210 -21.72 1.87 16.98
N VAL A 211 -22.22 2.97 17.56
CA VAL A 211 -23.66 3.25 17.67
C VAL A 211 -24.33 3.41 16.31
N ALA A 212 -23.61 3.92 15.30
CA ALA A 212 -24.12 4.03 13.94
C ALA A 212 -24.27 2.67 13.22
N SER A 213 -23.68 1.58 13.75
CA SER A 213 -23.73 0.26 13.16
C SER A 213 -24.87 -0.58 13.74
N GLN A 214 -25.82 -0.98 12.89
CA GLN A 214 -26.87 -1.93 13.27
C GLN A 214 -26.29 -3.29 13.71
N THR A 215 -25.23 -3.75 13.05
CA THR A 215 -24.54 -5.00 13.42
C THR A 215 -23.96 -4.91 14.83
N ALA A 216 -23.37 -3.76 15.18
CA ALA A 216 -22.80 -3.59 16.51
C ALA A 216 -23.88 -3.48 17.58
N LEU A 217 -24.97 -2.75 17.31
CA LEU A 217 -26.10 -2.64 18.23
C LEU A 217 -26.77 -3.99 18.51
N ALA A 218 -26.78 -4.92 17.55
CA ALA A 218 -27.32 -6.26 17.74
C ALA A 218 -26.40 -7.19 18.56
N ALA A 219 -25.13 -6.83 18.72
CA ALA A 219 -24.14 -7.60 19.48
C ALA A 219 -24.02 -7.18 20.96
N VAL A 220 -24.69 -6.09 21.36
CA VAL A 220 -24.76 -5.58 22.75
C VAL A 220 -26.06 -6.04 23.41
#